data_AF-A3TGT0-F1
#
_entry.id   AF-A3TGT0-F1
#
_cell.length_a   1.000
_cell.length_b   1.000
_cell.length_c   1.000
_cell.angle_alpha   90.00
_cell.angle_beta   90.00
_cell.angle_gamma   90.00
#
_symmetry.space_group_name_H-M   'P 1'
#
loop_
_entity.id
_entity.type
_entity.pdbx_description
1 polymer ?
#
loop_
_entity_poly.entity_id
_entity_poly.type
_entity_poly.pdbx_seq_one_letter_code
_entity_poly.pdbx_strand_id
1 'polypeptide(L)'
;MEWVALAVLAVAVIVVTVLLATGRLNVEALAEPTSTTPPLELPPTVTSGDVDALSLGTTLYGYAPAEVDAALDARRDRLAEQDRALGERTSGERDDHVHPDA
;
A
#
# COMPACT_ATOMS: atom_id res chain seq x y z
N MET A 1 -11.15 44.24 20.35
CA MET A 1 -9.76 43.87 20.00
C MET A 1 -9.62 42.36 19.79
N GLU A 2 -10.15 41.53 20.68
CA GLU A 2 -10.08 40.05 20.59
C GLU A 2 -10.72 39.47 19.32
N TRP A 3 -11.91 39.94 18.94
CA TRP A 3 -12.57 39.51 17.69
C TRP A 3 -11.75 39.79 16.43
N VAL A 4 -10.99 40.90 16.42
CA VAL A 4 -10.11 41.24 15.31
C VAL A 4 -8.92 40.29 15.26
N ALA A 5 -8.35 39.94 16.42
CA ALA A 5 -7.27 38.95 16.50
C ALA A 5 -7.73 37.56 16.02
N LEU A 6 -8.94 37.13 16.40
CA LEU A 6 -9.52 35.87 15.93
C LEU A 6 -9.77 35.88 14.42
N ALA A 7 -10.29 36.98 13.88
CA ALA A 7 -10.51 37.11 12.45
C ALA A 7 -9.18 37.07 11.66
N VAL A 8 -8.14 37.75 12.14
CA VAL A 8 -6.80 37.73 11.53
C VAL A 8 -6.19 36.33 11.59
N LEU A 9 -6.31 35.64 12.73
CA LEU A 9 -5.84 34.26 12.87
C LEU A 9 -6.55 33.31 11.90
N ALA A 10 -7.88 33.41 11.80
CA ALA A 10 -8.66 32.57 10.89
C ALA A 10 -8.24 32.80 9.42
N VAL A 11 -8.06 34.05 9.01
CA VAL A 11 -7.56 34.39 7.67
C VAL A 11 -6.15 33.84 7.45
N ALA A 12 -5.25 33.97 8.43
CA ALA A 12 -3.89 33.44 8.32
C ALA A 12 -3.89 31.91 8.15
N VAL A 13 -4.72 31.19 8.92
CA VAL A 13 -4.88 29.74 8.78
C VAL A 13 -5.36 29.39 7.38
N ILE A 14 -6.43 30.02 6.89
CA ILE A 14 -7.00 29.76 5.56
C ILE A 14 -5.97 30.01 4.46
N VAL A 15 -5.22 31.11 4.53
CA VAL A 15 -4.17 31.44 3.56
C VAL A 15 -3.10 30.35 3.56
N VAL A 16 -2.63 29.92 4.74
CA VAL A 16 -1.64 28.84 4.85
C VAL A 16 -2.17 27.53 4.27
N THR A 17 -3.41 27.13 4.58
CA THR A 17 -3.99 25.90 4.01
C THR A 17 -4.14 25.96 2.49
N VAL A 18 -4.58 27.10 1.94
CA VAL A 18 -4.69 27.27 0.49
C VAL A 18 -3.32 27.20 -0.18
N LEU A 19 -2.29 27.81 0.42
CA LEU A 19 -0.93 27.73 -0.11
C LEU A 19 -0.35 26.29 -0.04
N LEU A 20 -0.63 25.54 1.03
CA LEU A 20 -0.27 24.11 1.12
C LEU A 20 -1.01 23.29 0.05
N ALA A 21 -2.33 23.45 -0.07
CA ALA A 21 -3.16 22.69 -1.00
C ALA A 21 -2.81 22.97 -2.47
N THR A 22 -2.39 24.20 -2.78
CA THR A 22 -1.96 24.60 -4.14
C THR A 22 -0.50 24.19 -4.43
N GLY A 23 0.21 23.58 -3.46
CA GLY A 23 1.61 23.20 -3.61
C GLY A 23 2.56 24.40 -3.73
N ARG A 24 2.11 25.61 -3.37
CA ARG A 24 2.92 26.83 -3.45
C ARG A 24 3.88 26.98 -2.29
N LEU A 25 3.61 26.28 -1.19
CA LEU A 25 4.57 26.02 -0.12
C LEU A 25 5.13 24.62 -0.37
N ASN A 26 6.37 24.55 -0.89
CA ASN A 26 7.17 23.33 -0.88
C ASN A 26 7.52 23.02 0.57
N VAL A 27 6.57 22.44 1.30
CA VAL A 27 6.87 21.67 2.50
C VAL A 27 7.67 20.50 1.97
N GLU A 28 8.97 20.45 2.30
CA GLU A 28 9.97 19.46 1.91
C GLU A 28 9.31 18.25 1.22
N ALA A 29 9.39 18.21 -0.11
CA ALA A 29 8.85 17.10 -0.88
C ALA A 29 9.38 15.81 -0.23
N LEU A 30 8.47 14.92 0.19
CA LEU A 30 8.88 13.62 0.68
C LEU A 30 9.89 13.05 -0.31
N ALA A 31 11.04 12.59 0.19
CA ALA A 31 12.14 12.12 -0.64
C ALA A 31 11.60 11.26 -1.80
N GLU A 32 12.10 11.54 -3.01
CA GLU A 32 11.71 10.90 -4.26
C GLU A 32 11.47 9.40 -4.01
N PRO A 33 10.27 8.86 -4.32
CA PRO A 33 9.98 7.45 -4.07
C PRO A 33 11.06 6.62 -4.74
N THR A 34 11.90 6.00 -3.91
CA THR A 34 13.03 5.22 -4.40
C THR A 34 12.48 3.92 -4.95
N SER A 35 12.11 3.93 -6.23
CA SER A 35 11.72 2.73 -6.96
C SER A 35 12.97 1.91 -7.21
N THR A 36 13.38 1.15 -6.21
CA THR A 36 14.20 -0.04 -6.44
C THR A 36 13.27 -1.09 -7.02
N THR A 37 13.06 -1.07 -8.34
CA THR A 37 12.49 -2.23 -9.02
C THR A 37 13.53 -3.33 -8.82
N PRO A 38 13.26 -4.34 -7.96
CA PRO A 38 14.17 -5.45 -7.83
C PRO A 38 14.23 -6.11 -9.23
N PRO A 39 15.37 -6.69 -9.65
CA PRO A 39 15.45 -7.46 -10.88
C PRO A 39 14.71 -8.80 -10.72
N LEU A 40 13.48 -8.77 -10.22
CA LEU A 40 12.61 -9.91 -10.04
C LEU A 40 11.48 -9.77 -11.08
N GLU A 41 11.56 -10.57 -12.12
CA GLU A 41 10.42 -10.77 -13.01
C GLU A 41 9.36 -11.56 -12.22
N LEU A 42 8.31 -10.86 -11.78
CA LEU A 42 7.16 -11.50 -11.16
C LEU A 42 6.43 -12.34 -12.22
N PRO A 43 5.99 -13.57 -11.87
CA PRO A 43 5.19 -14.38 -12.77
C PRO A 43 3.87 -13.67 -13.13
N PRO A 44 3.26 -13.99 -14.30
CA PRO A 44 2.03 -13.36 -14.75
C PRO A 44 0.83 -13.60 -13.82
N THR A 45 0.91 -14.64 -12.99
CA THR A 45 -0.03 -14.98 -11.93
C THR A 45 0.75 -15.16 -10.64
N VAL A 46 0.51 -14.29 -9.66
CA VAL A 46 1.16 -14.33 -8.36
C VAL A 46 0.34 -15.18 -7.41
N THR A 47 1.00 -16.06 -6.66
CA THR A 47 0.40 -16.93 -5.64
C THR A 47 1.02 -16.68 -4.27
N SER A 48 0.31 -17.04 -3.20
CA SER A 48 0.87 -17.04 -1.84
C SER A 48 2.17 -17.86 -1.70
N GLY A 49 2.42 -18.86 -2.55
CA GLY A 49 3.67 -19.64 -2.56
C GLY A 49 4.88 -18.89 -3.11
N ASP A 50 4.67 -17.80 -3.87
CA ASP A 50 5.77 -17.04 -4.48
C ASP A 50 6.60 -16.26 -3.45
N VAL A 51 6.07 -16.11 -2.23
CA VAL A 51 6.80 -15.54 -1.09
C VAL A 51 8.02 -16.39 -0.73
N ASP A 52 7.96 -17.72 -0.92
CA ASP A 52 9.08 -18.63 -0.64
C ASP A 52 10.24 -18.47 -1.64
N ALA A 53 9.95 -17.96 -2.83
CA ALA A 53 10.95 -17.73 -3.87
C ALA A 53 11.71 -16.41 -3.69
N LEU A 54 11.32 -15.59 -2.70
CA LEU A 54 11.90 -14.27 -2.48
C LEU A 54 13.27 -14.38 -1.80
N SER A 55 14.33 -14.09 -2.55
CA SER A 55 15.69 -13.98 -2.02
C SER A 55 16.02 -12.53 -1.71
N LEU A 56 16.05 -12.17 -0.43
CA LEU A 56 16.42 -10.82 0.01
C LEU A 56 17.95 -10.70 0.17
N GLY A 57 18.51 -9.63 -0.38
CA GLY A 57 19.95 -9.33 -0.24
C GLY A 57 20.32 -8.99 1.20
N THR A 58 21.46 -9.48 1.68
CA THR A 58 21.98 -9.15 3.01
C THR A 58 22.81 -7.86 2.97
N THR A 59 22.61 -6.97 3.94
CA THR A 59 23.31 -5.68 4.06
C THR A 59 24.07 -5.60 5.37
N LEU A 60 25.11 -4.75 5.42
CA LEU A 60 26.00 -4.58 6.59
C LEU A 60 25.25 -4.17 7.88
N TYR A 61 24.10 -3.50 7.71
CA TYR A 61 23.11 -3.26 8.74
C TYR A 61 21.75 -3.56 8.11
N GLY A 62 21.00 -4.50 8.67
CA GLY A 62 19.76 -5.00 8.09
C GLY A 62 18.88 -5.64 9.16
N TYR A 63 17.65 -5.99 8.76
CA TYR A 63 16.73 -6.71 9.62
C TYR A 63 17.28 -8.11 9.95
N ALA A 64 16.94 -8.61 11.15
CA ALA A 64 17.34 -9.95 11.54
C ALA A 64 16.65 -10.97 10.61
N PRO A 65 17.41 -11.86 9.94
CA PRO A 65 16.85 -12.77 8.93
C PRO A 65 15.74 -13.65 9.49
N ALA A 66 15.90 -14.16 10.71
CA ALA A 66 14.88 -14.99 11.38
C ALA A 66 13.57 -14.23 11.68
N GLU A 67 13.63 -12.92 11.92
CA GLU A 67 12.44 -12.10 12.14
C GLU A 67 11.72 -11.81 10.82
N VAL A 68 12.50 -11.60 9.75
CA VAL A 68 11.97 -11.45 8.39
C VAL A 68 11.29 -12.75 7.94
N ASP A 69 11.92 -13.91 8.15
CA ASP A 69 11.36 -15.21 7.79
C ASP A 69 10.02 -15.45 8.51
N ALA A 70 9.97 -15.21 9.83
CA ALA A 70 8.72 -15.33 10.60
C ALA A 70 7.62 -14.38 10.13
N ALA A 71 7.98 -13.16 9.72
CA ALA A 71 7.03 -12.19 9.18
C ALA A 71 6.53 -12.59 7.79
N LEU A 72 7.40 -13.17 6.95
CA LEU A 72 7.04 -13.68 5.62
C LEU A 72 6.12 -14.89 5.71
N ASP A 73 6.39 -15.83 6.62
CA ASP A 73 5.52 -16.99 6.88
C ASP A 73 4.11 -16.53 7.30
N ALA A 74 4.02 -15.62 8.26
CA ALA A 74 2.73 -15.08 8.71
C ALA A 74 1.98 -14.33 7.58
N ARG A 75 2.73 -13.71 6.65
CA ARG A 75 2.13 -13.01 5.50
C ARG A 75 1.66 -13.98 4.43
N ARG A 76 2.43 -15.04 4.16
CA ARG A 76 2.08 -16.13 3.26
C ARG A 76 0.78 -16.79 3.69
N ASP A 77 0.64 -17.11 4.97
CA ASP A 77 -0.59 -17.73 5.50
C ASP A 77 -1.80 -16.83 5.29
N ARG A 78 -1.65 -15.52 5.53
CA ARG A 78 -2.74 -14.56 5.29
C ARG A 78 -3.09 -14.43 3.82
N LEU A 79 -2.09 -14.44 2.93
CA LEU A 79 -2.31 -14.39 1.49
C LEU A 79 -3.04 -15.66 1.02
N ALA A 80 -2.65 -16.83 1.50
CA ALA A 80 -3.33 -18.08 1.18
C ALA A 80 -4.80 -18.07 1.59
N GLU A 81 -5.12 -17.49 2.75
CA GLU A 81 -6.50 -17.32 3.18
C GLU A 81 -7.30 -16.34 2.31
N GLN A 82 -6.65 -15.23 1.91
CA GLN A 82 -7.26 -14.26 0.99
C GLN A 82 -7.48 -14.86 -0.41
N ASP A 83 -6.53 -15.64 -0.92
CA ASP A 83 -6.64 -16.32 -2.21
C ASP A 83 -7.81 -17.32 -2.21
N ARG A 84 -8.00 -18.08 -1.13
CA ARG A 84 -9.17 -18.97 -0.97
C ARG A 84 -10.48 -18.19 -0.97
N ALA A 85 -10.57 -17.14 -0.16
CA ALA A 85 -11.78 -16.33 -0.06
C ALA A 85 -12.13 -15.62 -1.38
N LEU A 86 -11.12 -15.21 -2.16
CA LEU A 86 -11.33 -14.64 -3.49
C LEU A 86 -11.78 -15.72 -4.49
N GLY A 87 -11.16 -16.90 -4.47
CA GLY A 87 -11.58 -18.04 -5.29
C GLY A 87 -13.05 -18.41 -5.07
N GLU A 88 -13.48 -18.49 -3.82
CA GLU A 88 -14.87 -18.79 -3.45
C GLU A 88 -15.85 -17.72 -3.97
N ARG A 89 -15.50 -16.44 -3.87
CA ARG A 89 -16.32 -15.33 -4.36
C ARG A 89 -16.41 -15.31 -5.88
N THR A 90 -15.29 -15.48 -6.58
CA THR A 90 -15.27 -15.53 -8.04
C THR A 90 -16.03 -16.73 -8.59
N SER A 91 -15.96 -17.88 -7.91
CA SER A 91 -16.77 -19.07 -8.28
C SER A 91 -18.27 -18.82 -8.09
N GLY A 92 -18.68 -18.22 -6.97
CA GLY A 92 -20.09 -17.90 -6.72
C GLY A 92 -20.69 -16.85 -7.65
N GLU A 93 -19.93 -15.81 -8.02
CA GLU A 93 -20.38 -14.79 -8.96
C GLU A 93 -20.51 -15.33 -10.40
N ARG A 94 -19.67 -16.30 -10.77
CA ARG A 94 -19.73 -16.94 -12.09
C ARG A 94 -20.94 -17.86 -12.25
N ASP A 95 -21.40 -18.47 -11.16
CA ASP A 95 -22.62 -19.29 -11.14
C ASP A 95 -23.90 -18.44 -11.14
N ASP A 96 -23.88 -17.25 -10.54
CA ASP A 96 -25.02 -16.31 -10.52
C ASP A 96 -25.25 -15.62 -11.87
N HIS A 97 -24.22 -15.47 -12.71
CA HIS A 97 -24.32 -14.88 -14.05
C HIS A 97 -24.70 -15.86 -15.18
N VAL A 98 -25.06 -17.12 -14.87
CA VAL A 98 -25.66 -18.03 -15.85
C VAL A 98 -27.13 -17.67 -16.02
N HIS A 99 -27.39 -16.69 -16.88
CA HIS A 99 -28.73 -16.31 -17.32
C HIS A 99 -29.41 -17.53 -17.97
N PRO A 100 -30.59 -17.98 -17.47
CA PRO A 100 -31.34 -19.08 -18.05
C PRO A 100 -32.15 -18.59 -19.25
N ASP A 101 -31.54 -18.54 -20.43
CA ASP A 101 -32.30 -18.32 -21.66
C ASP A 101 -32.71 -19.67 -22.26
N ALA A 102 -34.02 -19.92 -22.09
CA ALA A 102 -34.84 -20.88 -22.83
C ALA A 102 -35.17 -20.37 -24.24
#